data_AF-A0A969HVK2-F1
#
_entry.id   AF-A0A969HVK2-F1
#
_cell.length_a   1.000
_cell.length_b   1.000
_cell.length_c   1.000
_cell.angle_alpha   90.00
_cell.angle_beta   90.00
_cell.angle_gamma   90.00
#
_symmetry.space_group_name_H-M   'P 1'
#
loop_
_entity.id
_entity.type
_entity.pdbx_description
1 polymer ?
#
loop_
_entity_poly.entity_id
_entity_poly.type
_entity_poly.pdbx_seq_one_letter_code
_entity_poly.pdbx_strand_id
1 'polypeptide(L)'
;MGLTLSSTSELPTLPTAANPTPRGVRGWLQALPLRERIMYGALLTVTLVAIGIYALIGLRLLNASADDSGDANALMLPTATAPTPATVADAEPTGQTVDQAMTAQPTATQRPIITRPEIFDTEQPRPPSPTTPPGTAGASLAPPSALPPASAVVSGEVDLLLYFIDADTDLLVPVTRRVEVAAGTVEAVLIAALIDGPPSRVGLEPVLPATTRLLTATNVSGLVIVNVTRLLPDDQSRLAIALSLTELPGIGRVQLQEGGQNAGIRGNTGPIDREVINPDNPENLPLSFTGGARFLPLYFVEDDRYVRITRLVTATNQVMGETVRQLLIGPGSYGDMLDTPIPVGTQMLTIGYDAEMQRTTVNLSRAFASAPDRPAAVESLVLSLTELRNPATGDRFAESVEILVEGRSLAEFWGEAYRDPIPRPPLNVLPAE
;
A
#
# COMPACT_ATOMS: atom_id res chain seq x y z
N MET A 1 46.02 68.38 16.56
CA MET A 1 46.60 67.23 17.30
C MET A 1 46.06 65.98 16.65
N GLY A 2 46.87 65.34 15.80
CA GLY A 2 46.48 64.14 15.05
C GLY A 2 46.81 62.88 15.84
N LEU A 3 45.85 61.96 15.93
CA LEU A 3 46.03 60.64 16.53
C LEU A 3 45.97 59.59 15.42
N THR A 4 47.12 58.98 15.16
CA THR A 4 47.28 57.77 14.36
C THR A 4 46.91 56.55 15.22
N LEU A 5 46.01 55.70 14.75
CA LEU A 5 45.74 54.39 15.34
C LEU A 5 46.34 53.30 14.45
N SER A 6 47.24 52.51 15.04
CA SER A 6 47.96 51.41 14.42
C SER A 6 47.08 50.17 14.25
N SER A 7 47.22 49.51 13.10
CA SER A 7 46.73 48.17 12.81
C SER A 7 47.46 47.12 13.64
N THR A 8 46.77 46.11 14.17
CA THR A 8 47.25 44.71 14.33
C THR A 8 46.06 43.83 14.74
N SER A 9 45.72 42.83 13.93
CA SER A 9 44.94 41.67 14.35
C SER A 9 45.39 40.48 13.50
N GLU A 10 46.40 39.79 14.02
CA GLU A 10 46.79 38.46 13.57
C GLU A 10 45.76 37.44 14.09
N LEU A 11 45.26 36.59 13.18
CA LEU A 11 44.42 35.44 13.51
C LEU A 11 45.30 34.25 13.94
N PRO A 12 44.95 33.52 15.01
CA PRO A 12 45.69 32.32 15.40
C PRO A 12 45.36 31.14 14.47
N THR A 13 46.38 30.61 13.81
CA THR A 13 46.32 29.33 13.08
C THR A 13 46.29 28.15 14.07
N LEU A 14 45.21 27.38 14.06
CA LEU A 14 45.08 26.14 14.83
C LEU A 14 45.85 24.98 14.17
N PRO A 15 46.56 24.14 14.94
CA PRO A 15 47.29 23.00 14.41
C PRO A 15 46.33 21.89 13.94
N THR A 16 46.50 21.44 12.71
CA THR A 16 45.80 20.28 12.14
C THR A 16 46.45 19.00 12.69
N ALA A 17 45.81 18.35 13.66
CA ALA A 17 46.23 17.04 14.15
C ALA A 17 45.78 15.94 13.19
N ALA A 18 46.73 15.19 12.63
CA ALA A 18 46.46 14.02 11.82
C ALA A 18 45.89 12.89 12.70
N ASN A 19 44.61 12.55 12.52
CA ASN A 19 43.99 11.43 13.21
C ASN A 19 44.56 10.10 12.64
N PRO A 20 45.13 9.22 13.48
CA PRO A 20 45.58 7.91 13.02
C PRO A 20 44.37 7.07 12.59
N THR A 21 44.36 6.60 11.35
CA THR A 21 43.36 5.65 10.85
C THR A 21 43.40 4.36 11.67
N PRO A 22 42.32 3.96 12.36
CA PRO A 22 42.30 2.72 13.13
C PRO A 22 42.37 1.51 12.19
N ARG A 23 43.40 0.68 12.34
CA ARG A 23 43.51 -0.60 11.63
C ARG A 23 42.84 -1.71 12.43
N GLY A 24 41.89 -2.40 11.81
CA GLY A 24 41.22 -3.59 12.33
C GLY A 24 39.85 -3.32 12.98
N VAL A 25 39.01 -4.35 13.02
CA VAL A 25 37.62 -4.30 13.49
C VAL A 25 37.51 -3.78 14.93
N ARG A 26 38.49 -4.12 15.77
CA ARG A 26 38.54 -3.66 17.17
C ARG A 26 38.83 -2.17 17.29
N GLY A 27 39.66 -1.62 16.40
CA GLY A 27 39.96 -0.18 16.34
C GLY A 27 38.78 0.61 15.77
N TRP A 28 38.09 0.06 14.78
CA TRP A 28 36.87 0.64 14.23
C TRP A 28 35.76 0.73 15.27
N LEU A 29 35.50 -0.35 16.03
CA LEU A 29 34.50 -0.33 17.10
C LEU A 29 34.82 0.68 18.21
N GLN A 30 36.11 0.91 18.50
CA GLN A 30 36.54 1.91 19.48
C GLN A 30 36.57 3.34 18.94
N ALA A 31 36.41 3.55 17.62
CA ALA A 31 36.24 4.88 17.05
C ALA A 31 34.77 5.34 17.07
N LEU A 32 33.81 4.42 17.26
CA LEU A 32 32.39 4.76 17.27
C LEU A 32 31.98 5.51 18.55
N PRO A 33 31.06 6.48 18.45
CA PRO A 33 30.35 7.07 19.59
C PRO A 33 29.69 6.01 20.48
N LEU A 34 29.60 6.26 21.79
CA LEU A 34 29.04 5.31 22.77
C LEU A 34 27.63 4.81 22.37
N ARG A 35 26.79 5.71 21.85
CA ARG A 35 25.42 5.39 21.42
C ARG A 35 25.38 4.38 20.27
N GLU A 36 26.30 4.51 19.32
CA GLU A 36 26.41 3.59 18.18
C GLU A 36 26.95 2.23 18.62
N ARG A 37 27.90 2.18 19.57
CA ARG A 37 28.37 0.90 20.14
C ARG A 37 27.24 0.10 20.80
N ILE A 38 26.34 0.79 21.50
CA ILE A 38 25.17 0.16 22.13
C ILE A 38 24.23 -0.39 21.05
N MET A 39 23.98 0.37 19.98
CA MET A 39 23.15 -0.11 18.85
C MET A 39 23.76 -1.33 18.16
N TYR A 40 25.04 -1.29 17.79
CA TYR A 40 25.69 -2.43 17.13
C TYR A 40 25.81 -3.64 18.06
N GLY A 41 26.01 -3.42 19.36
CA GLY A 41 25.96 -4.48 20.36
C GLY A 41 24.60 -5.17 20.40
N ALA A 42 23.51 -4.40 20.47
CA ALA A 42 22.15 -4.92 20.45
C ALA A 42 21.84 -5.71 19.16
N LEU A 43 22.23 -5.17 17.99
CA LEU A 43 22.05 -5.84 16.70
C LEU A 43 22.80 -7.19 16.63
N LEU A 44 24.03 -7.23 17.13
CA LEU A 44 24.83 -8.46 17.19
C LEU A 44 24.17 -9.50 18.11
N THR A 45 23.66 -9.07 19.27
CA THR A 45 22.95 -9.95 20.19
C THR A 45 21.71 -10.56 19.54
N VAL A 46 20.87 -9.75 18.88
CA VAL A 46 19.67 -10.25 18.17
C VAL A 46 20.06 -11.26 17.08
N THR A 47 21.12 -10.98 16.33
CA THR A 47 21.62 -11.87 15.27
C THR A 47 22.06 -13.22 15.82
N LEU A 48 22.80 -13.24 16.94
CA LEU A 48 23.23 -14.48 17.59
C LEU A 48 22.05 -15.29 18.15
N VAL A 49 21.02 -14.63 18.69
CA VAL A 49 19.79 -15.28 19.15
C VAL A 49 19.07 -15.94 17.97
N ALA A 50 18.93 -15.26 16.84
CA ALA A 50 18.31 -15.82 15.65
C ALA A 50 19.07 -17.06 15.14
N ILE A 51 20.40 -16.99 15.07
CA ILE A 51 21.26 -18.14 14.69
C ILE A 51 21.03 -19.31 15.65
N GLY A 52 20.95 -19.06 16.96
CA GLY A 52 20.67 -20.10 17.96
C GLY A 52 19.32 -20.78 17.78
N ILE A 53 18.27 -20.01 17.47
CA ILE A 53 16.93 -20.55 17.18
C ILE A 53 16.95 -21.44 15.94
N TYR A 54 17.57 -20.99 14.86
CA TYR A 54 17.68 -21.79 13.63
C TYR A 54 18.49 -23.07 13.84
N ALA A 55 19.59 -23.02 14.60
CA ALA A 55 20.37 -24.21 14.94
C ALA A 55 19.55 -25.22 15.76
N LEU A 56 18.73 -24.74 16.71
CA LEU A 56 17.84 -25.59 17.52
C LEU A 56 16.76 -26.27 16.66
N ILE A 57 16.14 -25.52 15.74
CA ILE A 57 15.14 -26.05 14.80
C ILE A 57 15.78 -27.09 13.87
N GLY A 58 16.96 -26.80 13.32
CA GLY A 58 17.70 -27.74 12.48
C GLY A 58 18.02 -29.04 13.21
N LEU A 59 18.47 -28.97 14.46
CA LEU A 59 18.76 -30.14 15.29
C LEU A 59 17.51 -30.97 15.59
N ARG A 60 16.35 -30.31 15.81
CA ARG A 60 15.06 -31.00 16.00
C ARG A 60 14.62 -31.76 14.75
N LEU A 61 14.80 -31.18 13.56
CA LEU A 61 14.45 -31.82 12.29
C LEU A 61 15.36 -33.01 11.97
N LEU A 62 16.67 -32.89 12.27
CA LEU A 62 17.63 -33.99 12.15
C LEU A 62 17.28 -35.16 13.06
N ASN A 63 16.87 -34.89 14.31
CA ASN A 63 16.48 -35.95 15.25
C ASN A 63 15.11 -36.57 14.91
N ALA A 64 14.16 -35.79 14.38
CA ALA A 64 12.85 -36.31 13.96
C ALA A 64 12.95 -37.27 12.76
N SER A 65 14.03 -37.17 11.97
CA SER A 65 14.25 -38.04 10.80
C SER A 65 14.84 -39.42 11.18
N ALA A 66 15.21 -39.63 12.44
CA ALA A 66 15.86 -40.87 12.90
C ALA A 66 14.91 -41.88 13.55
N ASP A 67 13.68 -41.49 13.89
CA ASP A 67 12.70 -42.35 14.61
C ASP A 67 11.64 -43.00 13.69
N ASP A 68 11.61 -42.71 12.38
CA ASP A 68 10.54 -43.17 11.47
C ASP A 68 10.95 -44.32 10.54
N SER A 69 11.73 -45.27 11.05
CA SER A 69 12.01 -46.54 10.36
C SER A 69 11.62 -47.75 11.22
N GLY A 70 10.32 -47.89 11.50
CA GLY A 70 9.82 -49.05 12.20
C GLY A 70 8.32 -49.01 12.43
N ASP A 71 7.58 -49.56 11.46
CA ASP A 71 6.35 -50.35 11.63
C ASP A 71 5.24 -49.97 10.65
N ALA A 72 5.35 -50.54 9.45
CA ALA A 72 4.23 -50.73 8.56
C ALA A 72 3.39 -51.91 9.09
N ASN A 73 2.39 -51.65 9.95
CA ASN A 73 1.16 -52.44 10.00
C ASN A 73 0.05 -51.80 10.86
N ALA A 74 -1.18 -51.93 10.34
CA ALA A 74 -2.48 -51.72 11.00
C ALA A 74 -3.00 -50.28 11.16
N LEU A 75 -3.66 -49.77 10.11
CA LEU A 75 -4.74 -48.78 10.23
C LEU A 75 -6.09 -49.47 10.04
N MET A 76 -6.75 -49.80 11.16
CA MET A 76 -8.19 -50.04 11.23
C MET A 76 -8.93 -48.70 11.17
N LEU A 77 -9.95 -48.61 10.31
CA LEU A 77 -10.85 -47.46 10.25
C LEU A 77 -11.76 -47.39 11.49
N PRO A 78 -12.05 -46.19 12.04
CA PRO A 78 -13.10 -46.01 13.02
C PRO A 78 -14.48 -45.96 12.34
N THR A 79 -15.36 -46.86 12.77
CA THR A 79 -16.80 -46.87 12.47
C THR A 79 -17.49 -45.66 13.08
N ALA A 80 -18.16 -44.85 12.26
CA ALA A 80 -19.02 -43.77 12.71
C ALA A 80 -20.38 -44.32 13.15
N THR A 81 -20.74 -44.08 14.42
CA THR A 81 -22.03 -44.44 15.01
C THR A 81 -23.05 -43.33 14.73
N ALA A 82 -24.17 -43.67 14.09
CA ALA A 82 -25.29 -42.77 13.85
C ALA A 82 -26.13 -42.55 15.13
N PRO A 83 -26.71 -41.35 15.35
CA PRO A 83 -27.63 -41.12 16.47
C PRO A 83 -29.07 -41.55 16.16
N THR A 84 -29.67 -42.18 17.16
CA THR A 84 -31.07 -42.61 17.30
C THR A 84 -32.06 -41.43 17.25
N PRO A 85 -33.21 -41.52 16.55
CA PRO A 85 -34.29 -40.54 16.68
C PRO A 85 -35.22 -40.88 17.86
N ALA A 86 -35.58 -39.85 18.62
CA ALA A 86 -36.54 -39.93 19.72
C ALA A 86 -37.98 -39.82 19.21
N THR A 87 -38.80 -40.74 19.71
CA THR A 87 -40.25 -40.85 19.59
C THR A 87 -40.98 -39.73 20.34
N VAL A 88 -41.93 -39.03 19.69
CA VAL A 88 -43.06 -38.35 20.37
C VAL A 88 -44.33 -38.59 19.56
N ALA A 89 -45.38 -38.99 20.27
CA ALA A 89 -46.68 -39.41 19.77
C ALA A 89 -47.70 -38.25 19.70
N ASP A 90 -48.68 -38.48 18.82
CA ASP A 90 -50.09 -38.06 18.84
C ASP A 90 -50.51 -36.58 18.86
N ALA A 91 -51.02 -36.12 17.72
CA ALA A 91 -52.40 -35.62 17.60
C ALA A 91 -52.84 -35.49 16.11
N GLU A 92 -53.83 -36.30 15.70
CA GLU A 92 -54.70 -36.14 14.52
C GLU A 92 -56.05 -35.51 14.98
N PRO A 93 -57.05 -35.17 14.12
CA PRO A 93 -57.10 -35.01 12.65
C PRO A 93 -57.72 -33.62 12.27
N THR A 94 -57.88 -33.13 11.04
CA THR A 94 -58.61 -33.69 9.87
C THR A 94 -58.55 -32.65 8.74
N GLY A 95 -58.48 -33.07 7.46
CA GLY A 95 -59.06 -32.28 6.35
C GLY A 95 -58.34 -32.20 4.99
N GLN A 96 -58.51 -33.26 4.17
CA GLN A 96 -58.70 -33.28 2.69
C GLN A 96 -57.62 -32.69 1.75
N THR A 97 -56.85 -33.50 1.02
CA THR A 97 -57.13 -34.18 -0.29
C THR A 97 -57.19 -33.24 -1.50
N VAL A 98 -56.21 -33.30 -2.42
CA VAL A 98 -56.35 -33.66 -3.86
C VAL A 98 -54.97 -34.02 -4.46
N ASP A 99 -54.97 -35.10 -5.24
CA ASP A 99 -53.92 -35.72 -6.05
C ASP A 99 -53.14 -34.79 -7.00
N GLN A 100 -51.86 -35.12 -7.25
CA GLN A 100 -51.40 -35.48 -8.59
C GLN A 100 -49.99 -36.11 -8.57
N ALA A 101 -49.92 -37.33 -9.06
CA ALA A 101 -48.70 -38.07 -9.34
C ALA A 101 -48.18 -37.74 -10.74
N MET A 102 -46.89 -37.36 -10.84
CA MET A 102 -46.13 -37.47 -12.08
C MET A 102 -44.85 -38.25 -11.82
N THR A 103 -44.79 -39.39 -12.51
CA THR A 103 -43.68 -40.33 -12.56
C THR A 103 -42.55 -39.71 -13.40
N ALA A 104 -41.37 -39.54 -12.83
CA ALA A 104 -40.16 -39.15 -13.58
C ALA A 104 -39.12 -40.26 -13.49
N GLN A 105 -38.73 -40.72 -14.68
CA GLN A 105 -37.84 -41.81 -15.03
C GLN A 105 -36.36 -41.43 -14.79
N PRO A 106 -35.51 -42.28 -14.18
CA PRO A 106 -34.11 -41.96 -13.98
C PRO A 106 -33.31 -42.07 -15.29
N THR A 107 -32.66 -40.97 -15.67
CA THR A 107 -31.71 -40.91 -16.79
C THR A 107 -30.34 -41.41 -16.33
N ALA A 108 -29.73 -42.25 -17.16
CA ALA A 108 -28.49 -42.95 -16.90
C ALA A 108 -27.26 -42.04 -16.78
N THR A 109 -26.45 -42.30 -15.75
CA THR A 109 -25.11 -41.75 -15.52
C THR A 109 -24.13 -42.18 -16.60
N GLN A 110 -23.68 -41.24 -17.43
CA GLN A 110 -22.53 -41.43 -18.32
C GLN A 110 -21.22 -41.34 -17.51
N ARG A 111 -20.35 -42.34 -17.68
CA ARG A 111 -19.00 -42.38 -17.12
C ARG A 111 -18.08 -41.40 -17.86
N PRO A 112 -17.19 -40.66 -17.16
CA PRO A 112 -16.15 -39.89 -17.83
C PRO A 112 -15.08 -40.82 -18.42
N ILE A 113 -14.68 -40.51 -19.64
CA ILE A 113 -13.58 -41.12 -20.38
C ILE A 113 -12.27 -40.59 -19.79
N ILE A 114 -11.42 -41.49 -19.28
CA ILE A 114 -10.05 -41.18 -18.87
C ILE A 114 -9.19 -41.14 -20.12
N THR A 115 -8.77 -39.95 -20.55
CA THR A 115 -7.70 -39.78 -21.53
C THR A 115 -6.33 -39.92 -20.86
N ARG A 116 -5.50 -40.72 -21.50
CA ARG A 116 -4.13 -41.11 -21.15
C ARG A 116 -3.18 -39.90 -21.27
N PRO A 117 -2.31 -39.64 -20.28
CA PRO A 117 -1.29 -38.60 -20.41
C PRO A 117 -0.19 -39.00 -21.41
N GLU A 118 0.11 -38.08 -22.33
CA GLU A 118 1.25 -38.11 -23.24
C GLU A 118 2.55 -37.88 -22.45
N ILE A 119 3.54 -38.74 -22.70
CA ILE A 119 4.88 -38.67 -22.13
C ILE A 119 5.67 -37.69 -23.00
N PHE A 120 6.08 -36.55 -22.44
CA PHE A 120 7.06 -35.67 -23.06
C PHE A 120 8.47 -36.18 -22.74
N ASP A 121 9.26 -36.43 -23.79
CA ASP A 121 10.68 -36.77 -23.70
C ASP A 121 11.47 -35.57 -23.16
N THR A 122 12.20 -35.80 -22.06
CA THR A 122 13.14 -34.85 -21.46
C THR A 122 14.41 -34.79 -22.29
N GLU A 123 14.62 -33.69 -23.03
CA GLU A 123 15.90 -33.42 -23.70
C GLU A 123 16.95 -32.99 -22.65
N GLN A 124 18.05 -33.73 -22.60
CA GLN A 124 19.15 -33.59 -21.65
C GLN A 124 20.02 -32.35 -21.97
N PRO A 125 20.35 -31.49 -20.99
CA PRO A 125 21.12 -30.27 -21.27
C PRO A 125 22.58 -30.58 -21.59
N ARG A 126 23.07 -30.00 -22.70
CA ARG A 126 24.47 -30.03 -23.12
C ARG A 126 25.35 -29.18 -22.19
N PRO A 127 26.58 -29.62 -21.85
CA PRO A 127 27.52 -28.82 -21.07
C PRO A 127 28.09 -27.63 -21.88
N PRO A 128 28.41 -26.50 -21.22
CA PRO A 128 28.99 -25.33 -21.88
C PRO A 128 30.45 -25.56 -22.29
N SER A 129 30.82 -25.02 -23.44
CA SER A 129 32.20 -25.00 -23.96
C SER A 129 33.06 -23.92 -23.27
N PRO A 130 34.38 -24.13 -23.14
CA PRO A 130 35.28 -23.21 -22.44
C PRO A 130 35.54 -21.93 -23.24
N THR A 131 35.41 -20.77 -22.58
CA THR A 131 35.74 -19.46 -23.17
C THR A 131 37.15 -19.04 -22.76
N THR A 132 37.99 -18.80 -23.75
CA THR A 132 39.34 -18.23 -23.70
C THR A 132 39.32 -16.75 -23.26
N PRO A 133 40.33 -16.24 -22.51
CA PRO A 133 40.34 -14.85 -22.04
C PRO A 133 41.00 -13.89 -23.05
N PRO A 134 40.46 -12.68 -23.24
CA PRO A 134 41.22 -11.49 -23.62
C PRO A 134 41.39 -10.61 -22.37
N GLY A 135 42.57 -10.10 -22.01
CA GLY A 135 43.39 -9.21 -22.83
C GLY A 135 43.47 -7.87 -22.10
N THR A 136 44.57 -7.65 -21.38
CA THR A 136 44.86 -6.46 -20.57
C THR A 136 44.91 -5.19 -21.42
N ALA A 137 44.05 -4.21 -21.15
CA ALA A 137 44.20 -2.83 -21.61
C ALA A 137 43.68 -1.88 -20.52
N GLY A 138 44.55 -0.95 -20.10
CA GLY A 138 44.34 -0.07 -18.97
C GLY A 138 43.20 0.94 -19.17
N ALA A 139 42.55 1.29 -18.06
CA ALA A 139 41.66 2.44 -17.97
C ALA A 139 41.96 3.23 -16.70
N SER A 140 42.10 4.53 -16.93
CA SER A 140 42.43 5.61 -16.02
C SER A 140 41.44 5.74 -14.85
N LEU A 141 41.96 6.03 -13.65
CA LEU A 141 41.18 6.40 -12.48
C LEU A 141 40.51 7.77 -12.71
N ALA A 142 39.18 7.81 -12.66
CA ALA A 142 38.42 9.05 -12.52
C ALA A 142 38.13 9.32 -11.03
N PRO A 143 38.11 10.60 -10.60
CA PRO A 143 37.89 10.99 -9.20
C PRO A 143 36.44 10.75 -8.73
N PRO A 144 36.21 10.66 -7.40
CA PRO A 144 34.90 10.31 -6.84
C PRO A 144 33.84 11.38 -7.12
N SER A 145 32.68 10.91 -7.58
CA SER A 145 31.46 11.69 -7.87
C SER A 145 31.01 12.55 -6.69
N ALA A 146 30.53 13.74 -7.07
CA ALA A 146 30.00 14.82 -6.27
C ALA A 146 28.75 14.46 -5.44
N LEU A 147 28.44 15.35 -4.49
CA LEU A 147 27.25 15.40 -3.64
C LEU A 147 25.92 15.15 -4.40
N PRO A 148 24.88 14.63 -3.72
CA PRO A 148 23.56 14.44 -4.31
C PRO A 148 22.98 15.76 -4.86
N PRO A 149 22.22 15.71 -5.96
CA PRO A 149 21.70 16.91 -6.60
C PRO A 149 20.68 17.64 -5.73
N ALA A 150 20.80 18.96 -5.69
CA ALA A 150 19.76 19.86 -5.21
C ALA A 150 18.47 19.63 -6.02
N SER A 151 17.33 19.76 -5.33
CA SER A 151 15.97 19.55 -5.85
C SER A 151 15.82 19.97 -7.32
N ALA A 152 15.45 19.01 -8.18
CA ALA A 152 15.25 19.27 -9.59
C ALA A 152 14.09 20.25 -9.80
N VAL A 153 14.35 21.35 -10.52
CA VAL A 153 13.31 22.21 -11.07
C VAL A 153 12.64 21.45 -12.21
N VAL A 154 11.42 20.98 -11.99
CA VAL A 154 10.60 20.34 -13.03
C VAL A 154 9.86 21.45 -13.77
N SER A 155 9.97 21.52 -15.09
CA SER A 155 9.12 22.38 -15.92
C SER A 155 8.17 21.50 -16.73
N GLY A 156 6.87 21.69 -16.57
CA GLY A 156 5.83 20.91 -17.27
C GLY A 156 4.53 20.77 -16.47
N GLU A 157 3.53 20.11 -17.06
CA GLU A 157 2.30 19.71 -16.35
C GLU A 157 2.58 18.54 -15.41
N VAL A 158 2.08 18.62 -14.18
CA VAL A 158 2.16 17.57 -13.17
C VAL A 158 0.77 17.35 -12.56
N ASP A 159 0.38 16.10 -12.39
CA ASP A 159 -0.82 15.72 -11.64
C ASP A 159 -0.47 15.62 -10.14
N LEU A 160 -1.11 16.44 -9.32
CA LEU A 160 -0.94 16.47 -7.86
C LEU A 160 -2.14 15.81 -7.18
N LEU A 161 -1.88 15.00 -6.15
CA LEU A 161 -2.92 14.48 -5.27
C LEU A 161 -3.04 15.36 -4.02
N LEU A 162 -4.17 16.04 -3.90
CA LEU A 162 -4.50 16.96 -2.81
C LEU A 162 -5.56 16.30 -1.92
N TYR A 163 -5.47 16.51 -0.62
CA TYR A 163 -6.50 16.08 0.32
C TYR A 163 -7.30 17.30 0.80
N PHE A 164 -8.62 17.18 0.74
CA PHE A 164 -9.57 18.12 1.30
C PHE A 164 -10.48 17.42 2.30
N ILE A 165 -11.20 18.20 3.09
CA ILE A 165 -12.17 17.69 4.06
C ILE A 165 -13.55 17.80 3.42
N ASP A 166 -14.34 16.73 3.48
CA ASP A 166 -15.75 16.80 3.13
C ASP A 166 -16.52 17.54 4.22
N ALA A 167 -17.30 18.54 3.82
CA ALA A 167 -17.99 19.44 4.74
C ALA A 167 -19.12 18.77 5.53
N ASP A 168 -19.69 17.68 5.01
CA ASP A 168 -20.83 16.99 5.62
C ASP A 168 -20.37 15.78 6.44
N THR A 169 -19.36 15.04 5.96
CA THR A 169 -18.92 13.78 6.59
C THR A 169 -17.62 13.89 7.38
N ASP A 170 -16.90 15.01 7.28
CA ASP A 170 -15.59 15.22 7.89
C ASP A 170 -14.53 14.21 7.38
N LEU A 171 -14.79 13.56 6.24
CA LEU A 171 -13.87 12.60 5.63
C LEU A 171 -12.79 13.32 4.83
N LEU A 172 -11.58 12.76 4.83
CA LEU A 172 -10.51 13.26 3.96
C LEU A 172 -10.66 12.66 2.56
N VAL A 173 -10.86 13.52 1.57
CA VAL A 173 -11.14 13.17 0.18
C VAL A 173 -9.93 13.49 -0.70
N PRO A 174 -9.34 12.50 -1.40
CA PRO A 174 -8.26 12.74 -2.34
C PRO A 174 -8.77 13.34 -3.66
N VAL A 175 -8.09 14.35 -4.18
CA VAL A 175 -8.42 15.08 -5.41
C VAL A 175 -7.18 15.20 -6.28
N THR A 176 -7.31 14.84 -7.54
CA THR A 176 -6.26 15.00 -8.54
C THR A 176 -6.41 16.36 -9.21
N ARG A 177 -5.37 17.18 -9.15
CA ARG A 177 -5.29 18.47 -9.83
C ARG A 177 -4.09 18.51 -10.76
N ARG A 178 -4.34 18.80 -12.03
CA ARG A 178 -3.28 19.09 -13.00
C ARG A 178 -2.82 20.53 -12.83
N VAL A 179 -1.52 20.73 -12.70
CA VAL A 179 -0.92 22.05 -12.53
C VAL A 179 0.31 22.20 -13.43
N GLU A 180 0.52 23.40 -13.96
CA GLU A 180 1.75 23.74 -14.66
C GLU A 180 2.82 24.20 -13.68
N VAL A 181 3.97 23.53 -13.69
CA VAL A 181 5.15 23.95 -12.94
C VAL A 181 5.98 24.87 -13.82
N ALA A 182 5.60 26.15 -13.90
CA ALA A 182 6.30 27.14 -14.72
C ALA A 182 7.61 27.63 -14.07
N ALA A 183 7.63 27.76 -12.73
CA ALA A 183 8.81 28.08 -11.93
C ALA A 183 8.58 27.73 -10.45
N GLY A 184 9.42 26.88 -9.87
CA GLY A 184 9.33 26.51 -8.45
C GLY A 184 9.65 25.04 -8.18
N THR A 185 9.54 24.63 -6.92
CA THR A 185 9.58 23.21 -6.54
C THR A 185 8.17 22.63 -6.56
N VAL A 186 8.03 21.32 -6.76
CA VAL A 186 6.73 20.64 -6.77
C VAL A 186 5.99 20.84 -5.45
N GLU A 187 6.71 20.88 -4.32
CA GLU A 187 6.14 21.16 -2.99
C GLU A 187 5.53 22.57 -2.93
N ALA A 188 6.20 23.57 -3.51
CA ALA A 188 5.69 24.94 -3.52
C ALA A 188 4.41 25.07 -4.36
N VAL A 189 4.37 24.40 -5.52
CA VAL A 189 3.18 24.36 -6.38
C VAL A 189 2.03 23.62 -5.70
N LEU A 190 2.30 22.53 -5.00
CA LEU A 190 1.28 21.81 -4.23
C LEU A 190 0.66 22.68 -3.14
N ILE A 191 1.48 23.41 -2.38
CA ILE A 191 0.95 24.35 -1.38
C ILE A 191 0.15 25.48 -2.03
N ALA A 192 0.58 26.01 -3.17
CA ALA A 192 -0.21 27.00 -3.91
C ALA A 192 -1.59 26.43 -4.29
N ALA A 193 -1.64 25.19 -4.79
CA ALA A 193 -2.89 24.53 -5.13
C ALA A 193 -3.81 24.30 -3.91
N LEU A 194 -3.24 24.02 -2.72
CA LEU A 194 -4.02 23.93 -1.48
C LEU A 194 -4.52 25.30 -1.00
N ILE A 195 -3.78 26.39 -1.24
CA ILE A 195 -4.21 27.77 -0.94
C ILE A 195 -5.37 28.18 -1.86
N ASP A 196 -5.31 27.82 -3.14
CA ASP A 196 -6.41 28.04 -4.08
C ASP A 196 -7.69 27.32 -3.63
N GLY A 197 -7.54 26.18 -2.93
CA GLY A 197 -8.64 25.42 -2.37
C GLY A 197 -9.45 24.66 -3.43
N PRO A 198 -10.51 23.94 -3.04
CA PRO A 198 -11.44 23.34 -3.97
C PRO A 198 -12.39 24.40 -4.58
N PRO A 199 -12.98 24.17 -5.78
CA PRO A 199 -14.03 25.03 -6.34
C PRO A 199 -15.17 25.25 -5.35
N SER A 200 -15.82 26.40 -5.45
CA SER A 200 -16.97 26.67 -4.59
C SER A 200 -18.11 25.71 -4.95
N ARG A 201 -18.77 25.11 -3.94
CA ARG A 201 -19.98 24.25 -4.07
C ARG A 201 -19.74 22.79 -4.47
N VAL A 202 -18.54 22.25 -4.26
CA VAL A 202 -18.27 20.81 -4.45
C VAL A 202 -18.33 20.00 -3.16
N GLY A 203 -18.83 20.58 -2.06
CA GLY A 203 -18.91 19.91 -0.75
C GLY A 203 -17.57 19.76 -0.02
N LEU A 204 -16.47 20.29 -0.57
CA LEU A 204 -15.13 20.19 0.03
C LEU A 204 -14.70 21.51 0.66
N GLU A 205 -14.06 21.42 1.82
CA GLU A 205 -13.53 22.56 2.57
C GLU A 205 -12.08 22.89 2.20
N PRO A 206 -11.72 24.18 2.13
CA PRO A 206 -10.33 24.59 1.94
C PRO A 206 -9.51 24.30 3.21
N VAL A 207 -8.34 23.68 3.05
CA VAL A 207 -7.44 23.33 4.16
C VAL A 207 -6.45 24.45 4.52
N LEU A 208 -6.40 25.50 3.69
CA LEU A 208 -5.64 26.72 3.92
C LEU A 208 -6.52 27.94 3.62
N PRO A 209 -6.41 29.03 4.40
CA PRO A 209 -7.07 30.28 4.05
C PRO A 209 -6.56 30.83 2.70
N ALA A 210 -7.44 31.39 1.88
CA ALA A 210 -7.05 32.08 0.64
C ALA A 210 -6.11 33.30 0.86
N THR A 211 -6.00 33.78 2.10
CA THR A 211 -5.05 34.85 2.49
C THR A 211 -3.67 34.33 2.85
N THR A 212 -3.48 33.01 2.91
CA THR A 212 -2.21 32.37 3.20
C THR A 212 -1.24 32.60 2.07
N ARG A 213 0.02 32.89 2.42
CA ARG A 213 1.12 32.98 1.48
C ARG A 213 2.20 31.99 1.88
N LEU A 214 2.71 31.26 0.90
CA LEU A 214 3.89 30.44 1.07
C LEU A 214 5.12 31.35 1.25
N LEU A 215 5.85 31.16 2.35
CA LEU A 215 7.11 31.85 2.63
C LEU A 215 8.29 31.00 2.13
N THR A 216 8.32 29.71 2.51
CA THR A 216 9.34 28.76 2.08
C THR A 216 8.76 27.35 2.03
N ALA A 217 9.18 26.55 1.05
CA ALA A 217 9.03 25.10 1.04
C ALA A 217 10.39 24.48 0.73
N THR A 218 10.93 23.68 1.66
CA THR A 218 12.24 23.04 1.47
C THR A 218 12.18 21.57 1.83
N ASN A 219 12.81 20.73 1.02
CA ASN A 219 12.92 19.30 1.27
C ASN A 219 14.33 18.99 1.78
N VAL A 220 14.41 18.40 2.97
CA VAL A 220 15.66 17.98 3.61
C VAL A 220 15.55 16.49 3.92
N SER A 221 16.09 15.67 3.02
CA SER A 221 16.15 14.20 3.19
C SER A 221 14.80 13.56 3.51
N GLY A 222 13.75 13.93 2.78
CA GLY A 222 12.39 13.38 2.92
C GLY A 222 11.56 13.99 4.05
N LEU A 223 12.08 15.02 4.71
CA LEU A 223 11.31 15.95 5.55
C LEU A 223 11.07 17.24 4.76
N VAL A 224 9.81 17.55 4.47
CA VAL A 224 9.44 18.86 3.89
C VAL A 224 9.14 19.84 5.01
N ILE A 225 9.78 21.00 4.99
CA ILE A 225 9.49 22.12 5.88
C ILE A 225 8.72 23.16 5.07
N VAL A 226 7.45 23.36 5.43
CA VAL A 226 6.58 24.36 4.82
C VAL A 226 6.33 25.48 5.81
N ASN A 227 6.73 26.69 5.45
CA ASN A 227 6.48 27.89 6.24
C ASN A 227 5.51 28.80 5.48
N VAL A 228 4.42 29.17 6.14
CA VAL A 228 3.38 30.03 5.57
C VAL A 228 3.08 31.21 6.50
N THR A 229 2.37 32.21 5.98
CA THR A 229 1.94 33.36 6.79
C THR A 229 0.86 33.02 7.80
N ARG A 230 0.01 32.02 7.51
CA ARG A 230 -1.11 31.59 8.35
C ARG A 230 -1.53 30.17 8.01
N LEU A 231 -1.79 29.35 9.02
CA LEU A 231 -2.39 28.02 8.88
C LEU A 231 -3.84 28.02 9.40
N LEU A 232 -4.58 26.97 9.07
CA LEU A 232 -5.79 26.67 9.83
C LEU A 232 -5.43 26.17 11.24
N PRO A 233 -6.26 26.51 12.24
CA PRO A 233 -5.97 26.18 13.63
C PRO A 233 -6.20 24.70 13.96
N ASP A 234 -7.01 23.98 13.19
CA ASP A 234 -7.41 22.61 13.48
C ASP A 234 -6.38 21.57 12.99
N ASP A 235 -6.40 20.41 13.66
CA ASP A 235 -5.47 19.32 13.38
C ASP A 235 -5.75 18.64 12.02
N GLN A 236 -7.00 18.64 11.56
CA GLN A 236 -7.42 17.89 10.39
C GLN A 236 -6.97 18.55 9.09
N SER A 237 -7.06 19.87 9.01
CA SER A 237 -6.52 20.66 7.92
C SER A 237 -5.01 20.51 7.81
N ARG A 238 -4.31 20.51 8.96
CA ARG A 238 -2.85 20.25 9.00
C ARG A 238 -2.52 18.83 8.55
N LEU A 239 -3.33 17.85 8.93
CA LEU A 239 -3.19 16.48 8.49
C LEU A 239 -3.42 16.37 6.97
N ALA A 240 -4.45 17.02 6.42
CA ALA A 240 -4.72 17.04 4.97
C ALA A 240 -3.54 17.62 4.17
N ILE A 241 -2.93 18.71 4.66
CA ILE A 241 -1.72 19.29 4.06
C ILE A 241 -0.56 18.28 4.11
N ALA A 242 -0.33 17.66 5.28
CA ALA A 242 0.73 16.68 5.45
C ALA A 242 0.55 15.45 4.55
N LEU A 243 -0.69 14.95 4.43
CA LEU A 243 -1.05 13.84 3.54
C LEU A 243 -0.76 14.19 2.09
N SER A 244 -1.19 15.37 1.63
CA SER A 244 -0.96 15.84 0.25
C SER A 244 0.53 15.88 -0.08
N LEU A 245 1.35 16.44 0.81
CA LEU A 245 2.80 16.51 0.61
C LEU A 245 3.49 15.14 0.69
N THR A 246 3.01 14.23 1.53
CA THR A 246 3.56 12.87 1.65
C THR A 246 3.09 11.92 0.54
N GLU A 247 2.24 12.38 -0.40
CA GLU A 247 2.03 11.68 -1.66
C GLU A 247 3.14 11.92 -2.67
N LEU A 248 3.94 12.98 -2.49
CA LEU A 248 5.08 13.23 -3.35
C LEU A 248 6.18 12.18 -3.12
N PRO A 249 6.81 11.66 -4.19
CA PRO A 249 7.87 10.66 -4.07
C PRO A 249 9.01 11.11 -3.15
N GLY A 250 9.42 10.23 -2.24
CA GLY A 250 10.55 10.47 -1.34
C GLY A 250 10.24 11.36 -0.13
N ILE A 251 8.99 11.81 0.06
CA ILE A 251 8.58 12.62 1.21
C ILE A 251 7.84 11.73 2.22
N GLY A 252 8.44 11.57 3.40
CA GLY A 252 7.85 10.75 4.47
C GLY A 252 7.23 11.56 5.59
N ARG A 253 7.66 12.82 5.78
CA ARG A 253 7.27 13.68 6.91
C ARG A 253 7.19 15.14 6.52
N VAL A 254 6.37 15.89 7.25
CA VAL A 254 6.14 17.30 6.99
C VAL A 254 6.23 18.09 8.30
N GLN A 255 7.07 19.12 8.34
CA GLN A 255 7.04 20.15 9.37
C GLN A 255 6.28 21.36 8.83
N LEU A 256 5.14 21.68 9.43
CA LEU A 256 4.43 22.93 9.14
C LEU A 256 4.94 24.04 10.06
N GLN A 257 4.99 25.26 9.53
CA GLN A 257 5.36 26.47 10.25
C GLN A 257 4.43 27.63 9.89
N GLU A 258 4.05 28.41 10.91
CA GLU A 258 3.36 29.70 10.76
C GLU A 258 4.31 30.82 11.19
N GLY A 259 4.73 31.67 10.24
CA GLY A 259 5.67 32.75 10.52
C GLY A 259 6.99 32.25 11.13
N GLY A 260 7.44 31.04 10.76
CA GLY A 260 8.62 30.37 11.28
C GLY A 260 8.43 29.64 12.63
N GLN A 261 7.24 29.69 13.24
CA GLN A 261 6.92 28.89 14.43
C GLN A 261 6.36 27.54 14.03
N ASN A 262 6.90 26.47 14.61
CA ASN A 262 6.46 25.11 14.32
C ASN A 262 5.00 24.88 14.75
N ALA A 263 4.22 24.31 13.83
CA ALA A 263 2.86 23.86 14.05
C ALA A 263 2.78 22.37 13.73
N GLY A 264 2.41 21.54 14.71
CA GLY A 264 2.09 20.13 14.50
C GLY A 264 0.61 19.89 14.71
N ILE A 265 0.26 18.65 15.03
CA ILE A 265 -1.10 18.21 15.33
C ILE A 265 -1.18 17.62 16.74
N ARG A 266 -2.39 17.56 17.31
CA ARG A 266 -2.71 16.93 18.60
C ARG A 266 -1.86 17.47 19.75
N GLY A 267 -1.63 18.78 19.74
CA GLY A 267 -0.82 19.49 20.74
C GLY A 267 0.70 19.29 20.58
N ASN A 268 1.16 18.58 19.55
CA ASN A 268 2.58 18.48 19.21
C ASN A 268 2.99 19.64 18.28
N THR A 269 4.27 20.01 18.31
CA THR A 269 4.89 20.99 17.40
C THR A 269 5.88 20.35 16.42
N GLY A 270 6.23 19.07 16.62
CA GLY A 270 7.16 18.36 15.74
C GLY A 270 6.60 18.04 14.35
N PRO A 271 7.42 17.39 13.50
CA PRO A 271 6.99 16.92 12.20
C PRO A 271 5.80 15.96 12.29
N ILE A 272 4.92 16.05 11.29
CA ILE A 272 3.76 15.21 11.07
C ILE A 272 4.19 14.06 10.15
N ASP A 273 4.04 12.83 10.62
CA ASP A 273 4.23 11.64 9.81
C ASP A 273 2.98 11.39 8.94
N ARG A 274 3.11 10.62 7.86
CA ARG A 274 1.96 10.18 7.08
C ARG A 274 1.06 9.28 7.94
N GLU A 275 -0.17 9.73 8.18
CA GLU A 275 -1.15 8.94 8.93
C GLU A 275 -2.10 8.15 8.03
N VAL A 276 -2.83 7.25 8.66
CA VAL A 276 -3.89 6.48 8.04
C VAL A 276 -5.10 7.37 7.81
N ILE A 277 -5.63 7.36 6.59
CA ILE A 277 -6.81 8.13 6.22
C ILE A 277 -8.08 7.32 6.45
N ASN A 278 -9.10 7.97 7.03
CA ASN A 278 -10.44 7.43 7.25
C ASN A 278 -10.38 5.96 7.74
N PRO A 279 -9.79 5.70 8.91
CA PRO A 279 -9.52 4.35 9.37
C PRO A 279 -10.81 3.62 9.74
N ASP A 280 -10.99 2.41 9.22
CA ASP A 280 -12.03 1.48 9.66
C ASP A 280 -11.38 0.28 10.38
N ASN A 281 -11.76 0.02 11.63
CA ASN A 281 -11.15 -1.00 12.47
C ASN A 281 -12.21 -1.87 13.16
N PRO A 282 -12.99 -2.65 12.40
CA PRO A 282 -14.11 -3.41 12.95
C PRO A 282 -13.66 -4.50 13.94
N GLU A 283 -12.42 -4.98 13.80
CA GLU A 283 -11.82 -6.02 14.65
C GLU A 283 -11.06 -5.46 15.87
N ASN A 284 -11.05 -4.14 16.08
CA ASN A 284 -10.29 -3.47 17.13
C ASN A 284 -8.81 -3.88 17.18
N LEU A 285 -8.21 -4.05 16.00
CA LEU A 285 -6.81 -4.42 15.87
C LEU A 285 -5.88 -3.30 16.34
N PRO A 286 -4.67 -3.62 16.82
CA PRO A 286 -3.67 -2.61 17.14
C PRO A 286 -3.36 -1.73 15.92
N LEU A 287 -3.35 -0.41 16.10
CA LEU A 287 -2.92 0.57 15.09
C LEU A 287 -1.39 0.55 14.90
N SER A 288 -0.80 -0.63 14.68
CA SER A 288 0.63 -0.80 14.49
C SER A 288 0.93 -1.76 13.34
N PHE A 289 1.87 -1.35 12.48
CA PHE A 289 2.34 -2.17 11.35
C PHE A 289 3.08 -3.43 11.80
N THR A 290 3.47 -3.53 13.06
CA THR A 290 4.18 -4.66 13.66
C THR A 290 3.26 -5.60 14.44
N GLY A 291 2.00 -5.20 14.68
CA GLY A 291 1.04 -5.91 15.54
C GLY A 291 0.22 -7.00 14.85
N GLY A 292 0.65 -7.48 13.68
CA GLY A 292 -0.12 -8.45 12.91
C GLY A 292 -1.38 -7.86 12.25
N ALA A 293 -1.48 -6.54 12.14
CA ALA A 293 -2.51 -5.85 11.37
C ALA A 293 -1.97 -5.42 10.00
N ARG A 294 -2.86 -5.29 9.02
CA ARG A 294 -2.57 -4.77 7.68
C ARG A 294 -3.63 -3.74 7.30
N PHE A 295 -3.17 -2.66 6.67
CA PHE A 295 -3.99 -1.55 6.22
C PHE A 295 -4.32 -1.75 4.74
N LEU A 296 -5.60 -1.81 4.42
CA LEU A 296 -6.10 -2.00 3.06
C LEU A 296 -6.81 -0.72 2.58
N PRO A 297 -6.37 -0.10 1.48
CA PRO A 297 -7.06 1.03 0.88
C PRO A 297 -8.28 0.55 0.10
N LEU A 298 -9.47 0.97 0.51
CA LEU A 298 -10.75 0.66 -0.10
C LEU A 298 -11.36 1.97 -0.62
N TYR A 299 -11.87 1.99 -1.84
CA TYR A 299 -12.49 3.18 -2.42
C TYR A 299 -13.99 2.96 -2.58
N PHE A 300 -14.77 3.79 -1.91
CA PHE A 300 -16.23 3.82 -1.97
C PHE A 300 -16.68 5.17 -2.54
N VAL A 301 -17.99 5.33 -2.78
CA VAL A 301 -18.53 6.50 -3.47
C VAL A 301 -19.34 7.36 -2.49
N GLU A 302 -19.23 8.68 -2.62
CA GLU A 302 -20.03 9.70 -1.94
C GLU A 302 -20.35 10.79 -2.97
N ASP A 303 -21.62 10.96 -3.37
CA ASP A 303 -22.03 11.98 -4.36
C ASP A 303 -21.10 12.08 -5.58
N ASP A 304 -20.85 10.94 -6.25
CA ASP A 304 -19.94 10.79 -7.40
C ASP A 304 -18.44 11.02 -7.11
N ARG A 305 -18.03 11.14 -5.84
CA ARG A 305 -16.63 11.22 -5.40
C ARG A 305 -16.16 9.89 -4.83
N TYR A 306 -14.93 9.50 -5.15
CA TYR A 306 -14.26 8.35 -4.55
C TYR A 306 -13.59 8.73 -3.24
N VAL A 307 -14.02 8.12 -2.14
CA VAL A 307 -13.46 8.32 -0.80
C VAL A 307 -12.63 7.10 -0.42
N ARG A 308 -11.38 7.33 0.03
CA ARG A 308 -10.50 6.27 0.50
C ARG A 308 -10.80 5.95 1.96
N ILE A 309 -11.22 4.73 2.25
CA ILE A 309 -11.27 4.14 3.59
C ILE A 309 -10.06 3.24 3.77
N THR A 310 -9.36 3.37 4.90
CA THR A 310 -8.27 2.46 5.22
C THR A 310 -8.73 1.42 6.24
N ARG A 311 -9.09 0.24 5.76
CA ARG A 311 -9.54 -0.84 6.64
C ARG A 311 -8.36 -1.57 7.26
N LEU A 312 -8.43 -1.80 8.57
CA LEU A 312 -7.52 -2.68 9.29
C LEU A 312 -8.06 -4.11 9.27
N VAL A 313 -7.21 -5.02 8.82
CA VAL A 313 -7.47 -6.46 8.83
C VAL A 313 -6.32 -7.21 9.47
N THR A 314 -6.57 -8.45 9.86
CA THR A 314 -5.49 -9.36 10.25
C THR A 314 -4.49 -9.53 9.09
N ALA A 315 -3.19 -9.47 9.40
CA ALA A 315 -2.12 -9.52 8.43
C ALA A 315 -2.19 -10.81 7.60
N THR A 316 -2.12 -10.64 6.28
CA THR A 316 -2.25 -11.73 5.31
C THR A 316 -1.28 -11.53 4.16
N ASN A 317 -0.70 -12.62 3.65
CA ASN A 317 0.13 -12.58 2.45
C ASN A 317 -0.71 -12.42 1.16
N GLN A 318 -2.02 -12.62 1.23
CA GLN A 318 -2.93 -12.46 0.09
C GLN A 318 -3.55 -11.05 0.05
N VAL A 319 -2.69 -10.02 0.04
CA VAL A 319 -3.12 -8.61 0.18
C VAL A 319 -4.15 -8.22 -0.87
N MET A 320 -3.87 -8.47 -2.15
CA MET A 320 -4.78 -8.09 -3.22
C MET A 320 -6.13 -8.81 -3.12
N GLY A 321 -6.10 -10.11 -2.85
CA GLY A 321 -7.32 -10.89 -2.67
C GLY A 321 -8.14 -10.41 -1.47
N GLU A 322 -7.46 -10.02 -0.40
CA GLU A 322 -8.13 -9.48 0.78
C GLU A 322 -8.69 -8.07 0.53
N THR A 323 -7.99 -7.22 -0.21
CA THR A 323 -8.52 -5.91 -0.65
C THR A 323 -9.83 -6.07 -1.40
N VAL A 324 -9.92 -7.01 -2.34
CA VAL A 324 -11.19 -7.26 -3.05
C VAL A 324 -12.27 -7.78 -2.10
N ARG A 325 -11.97 -8.76 -1.24
CA ARG A 325 -12.96 -9.28 -0.29
C ARG A 325 -13.50 -8.20 0.64
N GLN A 326 -12.63 -7.35 1.15
CA GLN A 326 -13.02 -6.26 2.03
C GLN A 326 -13.81 -5.17 1.31
N LEU A 327 -13.48 -4.88 0.05
CA LEU A 327 -14.29 -3.99 -0.79
C LEU A 327 -15.71 -4.56 -1.00
N LEU A 328 -15.84 -5.87 -1.22
CA LEU A 328 -17.13 -6.56 -1.37
C LEU A 328 -17.97 -6.61 -0.09
N ILE A 329 -17.34 -6.50 1.09
CA ILE A 329 -18.04 -6.37 2.38
C ILE A 329 -18.70 -4.99 2.51
N GLY A 330 -18.17 -3.97 1.83
CA GLY A 330 -18.67 -2.60 1.90
C GLY A 330 -17.88 -1.71 2.87
N PRO A 331 -18.35 -0.48 3.12
CA PRO A 331 -17.61 0.59 3.81
C PRO A 331 -17.53 0.45 5.34
N GLY A 332 -18.17 -0.55 5.94
CA GLY A 332 -18.09 -0.80 7.39
C GLY A 332 -18.81 0.26 8.20
N SER A 333 -18.12 0.89 9.16
CA SER A 333 -18.69 1.97 9.99
C SER A 333 -19.13 3.21 9.20
N TYR A 334 -18.70 3.34 7.95
CA TYR A 334 -19.04 4.44 7.06
C TYR A 334 -20.24 4.15 6.13
N GLY A 335 -20.98 3.06 6.36
CA GLY A 335 -22.09 2.64 5.49
C GLY A 335 -23.29 3.59 5.42
N ASP A 336 -23.42 4.51 6.38
CA ASP A 336 -24.46 5.55 6.34
C ASP A 336 -24.02 6.79 5.52
N MET A 337 -22.74 6.86 5.15
CA MET A 337 -22.13 8.00 4.43
C MET A 337 -21.67 7.63 3.02
N LEU A 338 -21.33 6.36 2.79
CA LEU A 338 -20.68 5.90 1.57
C LEU A 338 -21.50 4.79 0.88
N ASP A 339 -21.61 4.91 -0.43
CA ASP A 339 -22.23 3.94 -1.31
C ASP A 339 -21.27 2.83 -1.72
N THR A 340 -21.82 1.62 -1.89
CA THR A 340 -21.12 0.47 -2.47
C THR A 340 -21.59 0.27 -3.91
N PRO A 341 -20.78 0.65 -4.91
CA PRO A 341 -21.22 0.54 -6.31
C PRO A 341 -21.23 -0.92 -6.82
N ILE A 342 -20.55 -1.83 -6.10
CA ILE A 342 -20.51 -3.25 -6.45
C ILE A 342 -21.76 -3.98 -5.92
N PRO A 343 -22.48 -4.75 -6.76
CA PRO A 343 -23.68 -5.47 -6.33
C PRO A 343 -23.44 -6.45 -5.18
N VAL A 344 -24.39 -6.46 -4.25
CA VAL A 344 -24.49 -7.47 -3.19
C VAL A 344 -24.54 -8.87 -3.80
N GLY A 345 -23.80 -9.81 -3.20
CA GLY A 345 -23.69 -11.18 -3.70
C GLY A 345 -22.59 -11.39 -4.76
N THR A 346 -21.89 -10.32 -5.16
CA THR A 346 -20.63 -10.47 -5.90
C THR A 346 -19.61 -11.24 -5.06
N GLN A 347 -18.94 -12.20 -5.68
CA GLN A 347 -17.89 -13.00 -5.05
C GLN A 347 -16.62 -12.91 -5.88
N MET A 348 -15.47 -12.87 -5.21
CA MET A 348 -14.17 -13.05 -5.89
C MET A 348 -13.89 -14.54 -6.06
N LEU A 349 -13.80 -14.99 -7.30
CA LEU A 349 -13.51 -16.38 -7.66
C LEU A 349 -12.00 -16.65 -7.64
N THR A 350 -11.24 -15.84 -8.37
CA THR A 350 -9.78 -15.92 -8.44
C THR A 350 -9.15 -14.55 -8.56
N ILE A 351 -7.90 -14.42 -8.14
CA ILE A 351 -7.08 -13.23 -8.35
C ILE A 351 -5.65 -13.64 -8.68
N GLY A 352 -5.05 -12.95 -9.65
CA GLY A 352 -3.66 -13.14 -10.08
C GLY A 352 -2.96 -11.80 -10.24
N TYR A 353 -1.63 -11.83 -10.16
CA TYR A 353 -0.78 -10.67 -10.39
C TYR A 353 0.34 -11.03 -11.35
N ASP A 354 0.46 -10.24 -12.41
CA ASP A 354 1.56 -10.28 -13.36
C ASP A 354 2.54 -9.15 -13.02
N ALA A 355 3.73 -9.52 -12.56
CA ALA A 355 4.77 -8.57 -12.16
C ALA A 355 5.47 -7.89 -13.32
N GLU A 356 5.52 -8.54 -14.50
CA GLU A 356 6.17 -7.98 -15.69
C GLU A 356 5.28 -6.89 -16.30
N MET A 357 3.97 -7.11 -16.30
CA MET A 357 2.99 -6.15 -16.80
C MET A 357 2.42 -5.20 -15.74
N GLN A 358 2.82 -5.36 -14.47
CA GLN A 358 2.24 -4.66 -13.31
C GLN A 358 0.70 -4.65 -13.34
N ARG A 359 0.12 -5.82 -13.60
CA ARG A 359 -1.32 -6.00 -13.83
C ARG A 359 -1.91 -6.99 -12.83
N THR A 360 -3.06 -6.63 -12.26
CA THR A 360 -3.86 -7.56 -11.46
C THR A 360 -5.03 -8.08 -12.29
N THR A 361 -5.22 -9.40 -12.34
CA THR A 361 -6.40 -10.00 -12.97
C THR A 361 -7.35 -10.48 -11.88
N VAL A 362 -8.59 -9.98 -11.86
CA VAL A 362 -9.62 -10.36 -10.88
C VAL A 362 -10.77 -11.04 -11.61
N ASN A 363 -11.10 -12.26 -11.20
CA ASN A 363 -12.27 -12.98 -11.70
C ASN A 363 -13.38 -12.94 -10.65
N LEU A 364 -14.53 -12.38 -11.03
CA LEU A 364 -15.68 -12.16 -10.17
C LEU A 364 -16.85 -13.06 -10.59
N SER A 365 -17.79 -13.27 -9.68
CA SER A 365 -19.02 -13.98 -9.98
C SER A 365 -19.94 -13.14 -10.89
N ARG A 366 -20.91 -13.81 -11.51
CA ARG A 366 -21.90 -13.18 -12.41
C ARG A 366 -22.64 -11.97 -11.82
N ALA A 367 -22.79 -11.88 -10.50
CA ALA A 367 -23.47 -10.76 -9.84
C ALA A 367 -22.77 -9.41 -10.09
N PHE A 368 -21.46 -9.40 -10.33
CA PHE A 368 -20.75 -8.16 -10.67
C PHE A 368 -21.30 -7.53 -11.95
N ALA A 369 -21.65 -8.34 -12.95
CA ALA A 369 -22.14 -7.88 -14.25
C ALA A 369 -23.50 -7.16 -14.18
N SER A 370 -24.21 -7.21 -13.05
CA SER A 370 -25.44 -6.46 -12.80
C SER A 370 -25.24 -5.14 -12.06
N ALA A 371 -24.01 -4.59 -12.02
CA ALA A 371 -23.74 -3.29 -11.44
C ALA A 371 -24.65 -2.20 -12.05
N PRO A 372 -25.39 -1.44 -11.22
CA PRO A 372 -26.25 -0.36 -11.70
C PRO A 372 -25.40 0.78 -12.29
N ASP A 373 -24.30 1.10 -11.61
CA ASP A 373 -23.27 2.03 -12.07
C ASP A 373 -22.01 1.24 -12.41
N ARG A 374 -21.77 1.03 -13.70
CA ARG A 374 -20.63 0.23 -14.18
C ARG A 374 -19.30 0.96 -14.00
N PRO A 375 -19.16 2.25 -14.39
CA PRO A 375 -17.96 3.03 -14.07
C PRO A 375 -17.61 2.98 -12.58
N ALA A 376 -18.55 3.29 -11.69
CA ALA A 376 -18.27 3.32 -10.26
C ALA A 376 -17.81 1.97 -9.71
N ALA A 377 -18.47 0.86 -10.13
CA ALA A 377 -18.10 -0.48 -9.68
C ALA A 377 -16.69 -0.88 -10.12
N VAL A 378 -16.31 -0.52 -11.35
CA VAL A 378 -14.99 -0.79 -11.91
C VAL A 378 -13.92 0.07 -11.26
N GLU A 379 -14.16 1.37 -11.18
CA GLU A 379 -13.18 2.33 -10.69
C GLU A 379 -12.92 2.15 -9.20
N SER A 380 -13.94 1.87 -8.38
CA SER A 380 -13.73 1.47 -6.98
C SER A 380 -12.75 0.29 -6.86
N LEU A 381 -12.93 -0.76 -7.67
CA LEU A 381 -12.06 -1.93 -7.67
C LEU A 381 -10.63 -1.59 -8.15
N VAL A 382 -10.52 -0.85 -9.26
CA VAL A 382 -9.25 -0.45 -9.85
C VAL A 382 -8.46 0.44 -8.89
N LEU A 383 -9.10 1.46 -8.32
CA LEU A 383 -8.49 2.39 -7.37
C LEU A 383 -8.00 1.67 -6.12
N SER A 384 -8.79 0.76 -5.55
CA SER A 384 -8.38 -0.03 -4.38
C SER A 384 -7.16 -0.91 -4.65
N LEU A 385 -7.14 -1.62 -5.77
CA LEU A 385 -6.03 -2.53 -6.09
C LEU A 385 -4.75 -1.79 -6.50
N THR A 386 -4.88 -0.71 -7.26
CA THR A 386 -3.73 0.09 -7.72
C THR A 386 -3.21 1.04 -6.63
N GLU A 387 -3.91 1.21 -5.51
CA GLU A 387 -3.42 1.98 -4.36
C GLU A 387 -2.48 1.16 -3.46
N LEU A 388 -2.50 -0.17 -3.58
CA LEU A 388 -1.59 -1.03 -2.84
C LEU A 388 -0.14 -0.72 -3.24
N ARG A 389 0.72 -0.49 -2.23
CA ARG A 389 2.13 -0.16 -2.40
C ARG A 389 3.04 -1.24 -1.83
N ASN A 390 4.16 -1.46 -2.51
CA ASN A 390 5.26 -2.27 -2.03
C ASN A 390 5.88 -1.59 -0.79
N PRO A 391 5.85 -2.22 0.40
CA PRO A 391 6.39 -1.59 1.60
C PRO A 391 7.92 -1.41 1.56
N ALA A 392 8.64 -2.14 0.70
CA ALA A 392 10.09 -2.04 0.56
C ALA A 392 10.52 -0.87 -0.35
N THR A 393 9.75 -0.59 -1.41
CA THR A 393 10.11 0.44 -2.41
C THR A 393 9.23 1.68 -2.35
N GLY A 394 8.00 1.56 -1.86
CA GLY A 394 6.97 2.60 -1.88
C GLY A 394 6.17 2.66 -3.18
N ASP A 395 6.58 1.91 -4.21
CA ASP A 395 5.93 1.90 -5.52
C ASP A 395 4.61 1.13 -5.48
N ARG A 396 3.70 1.44 -6.41
CA ARG A 396 2.45 0.70 -6.55
C ARG A 396 2.72 -0.72 -7.03
N PHE A 397 1.96 -1.69 -6.52
CA PHE A 397 2.05 -3.07 -7.00
C PHE A 397 1.51 -3.19 -8.43
N ALA A 398 0.31 -2.65 -8.68
CA ALA A 398 -0.33 -2.72 -9.98
C ALA A 398 -0.62 -1.33 -10.53
N GLU A 399 -0.49 -1.19 -11.84
CA GLU A 399 -0.85 0.02 -12.58
C GLU A 399 -2.19 -0.11 -13.31
N SER A 400 -2.62 -1.36 -13.56
CA SER A 400 -3.89 -1.68 -14.22
C SER A 400 -4.56 -2.94 -13.64
N VAL A 401 -5.87 -3.05 -13.87
CA VAL A 401 -6.66 -4.21 -13.46
C VAL A 401 -7.44 -4.76 -14.65
N GLU A 402 -7.28 -6.05 -14.90
CA GLU A 402 -8.12 -6.82 -15.82
C GLU A 402 -9.24 -7.50 -15.04
N ILE A 403 -10.48 -7.30 -15.47
CA ILE A 403 -11.67 -7.82 -14.79
C ILE A 403 -12.29 -8.90 -15.65
N LEU A 404 -12.48 -10.07 -15.05
CA LEU A 404 -13.19 -11.21 -15.64
C LEU A 404 -14.46 -11.48 -14.83
N VAL A 405 -15.49 -12.00 -15.50
CA VAL A 405 -16.72 -12.48 -14.88
C VAL A 405 -16.96 -13.92 -15.32
N GLU A 406 -16.95 -14.85 -14.37
CA GLU A 406 -17.03 -16.29 -14.62
C GLU A 406 -15.96 -16.77 -15.63
N GLY A 407 -14.74 -16.23 -15.52
CA GLY A 407 -13.60 -16.55 -16.38
C GLY A 407 -13.64 -15.94 -17.78
N ARG A 408 -14.61 -15.06 -18.06
CA ARG A 408 -14.79 -14.40 -19.37
C ARG A 408 -14.53 -12.91 -19.27
N SER A 409 -14.10 -12.28 -20.36
CA SER A 409 -13.81 -10.85 -20.40
C SER A 409 -15.05 -10.04 -20.01
N LEU A 410 -14.87 -8.98 -19.21
CA LEU A 410 -15.95 -8.07 -18.83
C LEU A 410 -16.63 -7.43 -20.05
N ALA A 411 -15.91 -7.27 -21.17
CA ALA A 411 -16.47 -6.77 -22.42
C ALA A 411 -17.60 -7.64 -23.00
N GLU A 412 -17.64 -8.93 -22.71
CA GLU A 412 -18.77 -9.77 -23.13
C GLU A 412 -20.09 -9.37 -22.47
N PHE A 413 -20.02 -8.69 -21.32
CA PHE A 413 -21.18 -8.25 -20.56
C PHE A 413 -21.47 -6.76 -20.80
N TRP A 414 -20.43 -5.93 -20.87
CA TRP A 414 -20.56 -4.46 -20.87
C TRP A 414 -20.02 -3.76 -22.11
N GLY A 415 -19.49 -4.51 -23.09
CA GLY A 415 -19.00 -3.99 -24.36
C GLY A 415 -17.51 -3.68 -24.38
N GLU A 416 -17.02 -3.32 -25.56
CA GLU A 416 -15.60 -3.18 -25.92
C GLU A 416 -14.79 -2.24 -25.01
N ALA A 417 -15.42 -1.25 -24.39
CA ALA A 417 -14.75 -0.33 -23.47
C ALA A 417 -14.12 -1.02 -22.25
N TYR A 418 -14.55 -2.24 -21.93
CA TYR A 418 -14.07 -3.04 -20.79
C TYR A 418 -13.27 -4.28 -21.24
N ARG A 419 -12.78 -4.30 -22.49
CA ARG A 419 -12.03 -5.44 -23.03
C ARG A 419 -10.62 -5.48 -22.45
N ASP A 420 -9.98 -4.33 -22.44
CA ASP A 420 -8.58 -4.18 -22.08
C ASP A 420 -8.43 -3.96 -20.57
N PRO A 421 -7.25 -4.27 -20.00
CA PRO A 421 -6.92 -3.92 -18.63
C PRO A 421 -7.09 -2.43 -18.38
N ILE A 422 -7.76 -2.11 -17.29
CA ILE A 422 -8.22 -0.76 -16.99
C ILE A 422 -7.13 -0.10 -16.14
N PRO A 423 -6.48 0.97 -16.63
CA PRO A 423 -5.47 1.68 -15.87
C PRO A 423 -6.12 2.44 -14.71
N ARG A 424 -5.31 2.82 -13.73
CA ARG A 424 -5.78 3.65 -12.63
C ARG A 424 -6.34 4.99 -13.13
N PRO A 425 -7.62 5.34 -12.86
CA PRO A 425 -8.15 6.65 -13.19
C PRO A 425 -7.60 7.73 -12.23
N PRO A 426 -7.58 9.01 -12.66
CA PRO A 426 -7.32 10.11 -11.74
C PRO A 426 -8.46 10.21 -10.72
N LEU A 427 -8.13 10.51 -9.46
CA LEU A 427 -9.10 10.61 -8.38
C LEU A 427 -9.81 11.96 -8.40
N ASN A 428 -11.14 11.98 -8.40
CA ASN A 428 -11.98 13.15 -8.15
C ASN A 428 -11.48 14.42 -8.87
N VAL A 429 -11.28 14.32 -10.18
CA VAL A 429 -10.80 15.46 -10.98
C VAL A 429 -11.84 16.57 -10.91
N LEU A 430 -11.47 17.68 -10.29
CA LEU A 430 -12.35 18.83 -10.19
C LEU A 430 -12.40 19.57 -11.54
N PRO A 431 -13.57 20.08 -11.95
CA PRO A 431 -13.66 20.90 -13.16
C PRO A 431 -12.75 22.12 -13.02
N ALA A 432 -12.13 22.54 -14.12
CA ALA A 432 -11.47 23.84 -14.18
C ALA A 432 -12.53 24.94 -14.04
N GLU A 433 -12.37 25.84 -13.07
CA GLU A 433 -13.23 27.02 -12.90
C GLU A 433 -13.01 28.07 -14.00
#